data_AF-A0A9D8VLB5-F1
#
_entry.id   AF-A0A9D8VLB5-F1
#
_cell.length_a   1.000
_cell.length_b   1.000
_cell.length_c   1.000
_cell.angle_alpha   90.00
_cell.angle_beta   90.00
_cell.angle_gamma   90.00
#
_symmetry.space_group_name_H-M   'P 1'
#
loop_
_entity.id
_entity.type
_entity.pdbx_description
1 polymer ?
#
loop_
_entity_poly.entity_id
_entity_poly.type
_entity_poly.pdbx_seq_one_letter_code
_entity_poly.pdbx_strand_id
1 'polypeptide(L)'
;MSDINIDENSLRKAPSFIERIKHTIISALLGALIAQMIAWLIGFGSIVRWYDEIPFLIFAGIFGILGFIFGERFITTLTITINEW
;
A
#
# COMPACT_ATOMS: atom_id res chain seq x y z
N MET A 1 32.22 21.26 -18.44
CA MET A 1 31.68 20.28 -17.48
C MET A 1 30.44 20.90 -16.89
N SER A 2 29.26 20.34 -17.17
CA SER A 2 28.01 20.79 -16.55
C SER A 2 27.99 20.29 -15.12
N ASP A 3 28.02 21.20 -14.15
CA ASP A 3 27.74 20.88 -12.76
C ASP A 3 26.32 20.30 -12.69
N ILE A 4 26.24 18.99 -12.49
CA ILE A 4 25.00 18.34 -12.12
C ILE A 4 24.72 18.82 -10.71
N ASN A 5 23.94 19.89 -10.60
CA ASN A 5 23.45 20.41 -9.34
C ASN A 5 22.41 19.41 -8.82
N ILE A 6 22.89 18.36 -8.13
CA ILE A 6 22.04 17.39 -7.46
C ILE A 6 21.37 18.15 -6.32
N ASP A 7 20.14 18.59 -6.56
CA ASP A 7 19.32 19.27 -5.57
C ASP A 7 19.03 18.29 -4.41
N GLU A 8 19.82 18.39 -3.34
CA GLU A 8 19.66 17.59 -2.12
C GLU A 8 18.31 17.80 -1.45
N ASN A 9 17.55 18.86 -1.77
CA ASN A 9 16.17 18.99 -1.30
C ASN A 9 15.23 17.95 -1.91
N SER A 10 15.61 17.33 -3.04
CA SER A 10 14.86 16.22 -3.65
C SER A 10 15.06 14.88 -2.93
N LEU A 11 16.07 14.78 -2.05
CA LEU A 11 16.23 13.66 -1.13
C LEU A 11 15.19 13.80 -0.02
N ARG A 12 13.96 13.33 -0.31
CA ARG A 12 12.89 13.22 0.70
C ARG A 12 13.49 12.56 1.94
N LYS A 13 13.44 13.29 3.07
CA LYS A 13 13.86 12.78 4.37
C LYS A 13 13.22 11.40 4.57
N ALA A 14 14.03 10.44 5.03
CA ALA A 14 13.54 9.11 5.31
C ALA A 14 12.33 9.22 6.26
N PRO A 15 11.22 8.51 5.98
CA PRO A 15 10.03 8.61 6.80
C PRO A 15 10.37 8.17 8.23
N SER A 16 9.91 8.98 9.19
CA SER A 16 10.00 8.69 10.60
C SER A 16 9.31 7.36 10.94
N PHE A 17 9.65 6.76 12.06
CA PHE A 17 9.04 5.49 12.48
C PHE A 17 7.51 5.57 12.56
N ILE A 18 6.98 6.70 13.06
CA ILE A 18 5.53 6.94 13.13
C ILE A 18 4.91 7.03 11.73
N GLU A 19 5.57 7.69 10.78
CA GLU A 19 5.08 7.74 9.39
C GLU A 19 5.10 6.36 8.74
N ARG A 20 6.10 5.53 9.02
CA ARG A 20 6.13 4.14 8.54
C ARG A 20 4.97 3.32 9.09
N ILE A 21 4.60 3.50 10.36
CA ILE A 21 3.41 2.87 10.94
C ILE A 21 2.15 3.37 10.24
N LYS A 22 2.01 4.69 10.01
CA LYS A 22 0.87 5.24 9.25
C LYS A 22 0.80 4.63 7.85
N HIS A 23 1.93 4.53 7.16
CA HIS A 23 1.98 3.94 5.83
C HIS A 23 1.60 2.46 5.81
N THR A 24 2.00 1.72 6.85
CA THR A 24 1.63 0.31 7.06
C THR A 24 0.12 0.16 7.15
N ILE A 25 -0.52 0.96 8.02
CA ILE A 25 -1.97 0.90 8.24
C ILE A 25 -2.71 1.30 6.96
N ILE A 26 -2.32 2.40 6.32
CA ILE A 26 -2.97 2.86 5.09
C ILE A 26 -2.81 1.83 3.97
N SER A 27 -1.62 1.26 3.80
CA SER A 27 -1.38 0.28 2.74
C SER A 27 -2.14 -1.02 2.98
N ALA A 28 -2.26 -1.46 4.24
CA ALA A 28 -3.09 -2.63 4.59
C ALA A 28 -4.57 -2.38 4.26
N LEU A 29 -5.10 -1.18 4.54
CA LEU A 29 -6.47 -0.81 4.20
C LEU A 29 -6.70 -0.74 2.68
N LEU A 30 -5.79 -0.12 1.93
CA LEU A 30 -5.86 -0.08 0.46
C LEU A 30 -5.72 -1.48 -0.15
N GLY A 31 -4.86 -2.32 0.42
CA GLY A 31 -4.78 -3.73 0.06
C GLY A 31 -6.12 -4.45 0.28
N ALA A 32 -6.75 -4.26 1.43
CA ALA A 32 -8.07 -4.83 1.68
C ALA A 32 -9.12 -4.36 0.66
N LEU A 33 -9.09 -3.11 0.22
CA LEU A 33 -9.98 -2.63 -0.85
C LEU A 33 -9.72 -3.35 -2.18
N ILE A 34 -8.46 -3.53 -2.58
CA ILE A 34 -8.11 -4.27 -3.80
C ILE A 34 -8.55 -5.74 -3.70
N ALA A 35 -8.32 -6.38 -2.55
CA ALA A 35 -8.82 -7.73 -2.30
C ALA A 35 -10.35 -7.79 -2.42
N GLN A 36 -11.05 -6.76 -1.94
CA GLN A 36 -12.50 -6.65 -2.07
C GLN A 36 -12.95 -6.54 -3.52
N MET A 37 -12.27 -5.73 -4.32
CA MET A 37 -12.54 -5.58 -5.75
C MET A 37 -12.35 -6.92 -6.47
N ILE A 38 -11.23 -7.62 -6.22
CA ILE A 38 -10.97 -8.94 -6.81
C ILE A 38 -12.02 -9.98 -6.38
N ALA A 39 -12.40 -10.01 -5.10
CA ALA A 39 -13.41 -10.94 -4.60
C ALA A 39 -14.78 -10.75 -5.26
N TRP A 40 -15.17 -9.51 -5.56
CA TRP A 40 -16.37 -9.24 -6.35
C TRP A 40 -16.25 -9.76 -7.78
N LEU A 41 -15.08 -9.58 -8.41
CA LEU A 41 -14.86 -10.00 -9.80
C LEU A 41 -14.89 -11.52 -9.97
N ILE A 42 -14.42 -12.27 -8.96
CA ILE A 42 -14.43 -13.75 -8.95
C ILE A 42 -15.77 -14.29 -8.42
N GLY A 43 -16.70 -13.42 -7.99
CA GLY A 43 -18.03 -13.82 -7.50
C GLY A 43 -18.08 -14.33 -6.06
N PHE A 44 -17.02 -14.15 -5.28
CA PHE A 44 -16.95 -14.49 -3.86
C PHE A 44 -17.70 -13.50 -2.94
N GLY A 45 -18.05 -12.32 -3.46
CA GLY A 45 -18.78 -11.29 -2.72
C GLY A 45 -17.89 -10.50 -1.76
N SER A 46 -18.34 -10.28 -0.52
CA SER A 46 -17.62 -9.44 0.45
C SER A 46 -16.49 -10.17 1.18
N ILE A 47 -15.29 -9.57 1.21
CA ILE A 47 -14.13 -10.10 1.94
C ILE A 47 -14.29 -9.95 3.44
N VAL A 48 -15.22 -9.11 3.90
CA VAL A 48 -15.58 -8.99 5.31
C VAL A 48 -16.13 -10.32 5.84
N ARG A 49 -16.58 -11.23 4.97
CA ARG A 49 -16.95 -12.60 5.36
C ARG A 49 -15.74 -13.53 5.53
N TRP A 50 -14.59 -13.17 4.99
CA TRP A 50 -13.36 -13.97 4.95
C TRP A 50 -12.22 -13.25 5.68
N TYR A 51 -12.54 -12.35 6.61
CA TYR A 51 -11.55 -11.49 7.27
C TYR A 51 -10.66 -12.26 8.25
N ASP A 52 -11.12 -13.41 8.72
CA ASP A 52 -10.46 -14.35 9.62
C ASP A 52 -9.71 -15.46 8.85
N GLU A 53 -9.82 -15.47 7.53
CA GLU A 53 -9.22 -16.48 6.69
C GLU A 53 -7.75 -16.19 6.43
N ILE A 54 -6.94 -17.23 6.55
CA ILE A 54 -5.47 -17.16 6.43
C ILE A 54 -5.03 -16.40 5.16
N PRO A 55 -5.63 -16.62 3.97
CA PRO A 55 -5.25 -15.90 2.76
C PRO A 55 -5.45 -14.38 2.86
N PHE A 56 -6.54 -13.93 3.47
CA PHE A 56 -6.81 -12.49 3.64
C PHE A 56 -5.81 -11.86 4.61
N LEU A 57 -5.51 -12.53 5.72
CA LEU A 57 -4.54 -12.07 6.70
C LEU A 57 -3.12 -12.00 6.12
N ILE A 58 -2.72 -13.00 5.32
CA ILE A 58 -1.44 -12.98 4.59
C ILE A 58 -1.41 -11.80 3.62
N PHE A 59 -2.48 -11.60 2.85
CA PHE A 59 -2.57 -10.50 1.88
C PHE A 59 -2.46 -9.14 2.57
N ALA A 60 -3.25 -8.89 3.62
CA ALA A 60 -3.19 -7.66 4.40
C ALA A 60 -1.81 -7.45 5.06
N GLY A 61 -1.20 -8.53 5.55
CA GLY A 61 0.16 -8.52 6.10
C GLY A 61 1.22 -8.12 5.07
N ILE A 62 1.16 -8.68 3.86
CA ILE A 62 2.08 -8.33 2.76
C ILE A 62 1.95 -6.85 2.41
N PHE A 63 0.72 -6.35 2.24
CA PHE A 63 0.50 -4.94 1.92
C PHE A 63 0.91 -4.00 3.06
N GLY A 64 0.75 -4.43 4.31
CA GLY A 64 1.29 -3.73 5.47
C GLY A 64 2.83 -3.63 5.43
N ILE A 65 3.52 -4.76 5.20
CA ILE A 65 4.99 -4.81 5.10
C ILE A 65 5.48 -3.95 3.94
N LEU A 66 4.84 -4.03 2.78
CA LEU A 66 5.17 -3.19 1.63
C LEU A 66 4.92 -1.70 1.93
N GLY A 67 3.85 -1.35 2.63
CA GLY A 67 3.61 0.00 3.13
C GLY A 67 4.67 0.48 4.11
N PHE A 68 5.18 -0.39 4.97
CA PHE A 68 6.25 -0.06 5.92
C PHE A 68 7.60 0.23 5.22
N ILE A 69 7.91 -0.56 4.17
CA ILE A 69 9.18 -0.49 3.43
C ILE A 69 9.15 0.65 2.39
N PHE A 70 8.12 0.67 1.56
CA PHE A 70 8.03 1.54 0.38
C PHE A 70 7.24 2.84 0.64
N GLY A 71 6.48 2.90 1.74
CA GLY A 71 5.84 4.12 2.22
C GLY A 71 4.90 4.75 1.20
N GLU A 72 5.00 6.07 1.04
CA GLU A 72 4.13 6.87 0.16
C GLU A 72 4.12 6.38 -1.29
N ARG A 73 5.26 5.94 -1.84
CA ARG A 73 5.30 5.49 -3.25
C ARG A 73 4.35 4.32 -3.48
N PHE A 74 4.34 3.37 -2.54
CA PHE A 74 3.45 2.22 -2.62
C PHE A 74 1.98 2.64 -2.46
N ILE A 75 1.68 3.52 -1.49
CA ILE A 75 0.33 4.06 -1.29
C ILE A 75 -0.19 4.79 -2.53
N THR A 76 0.65 5.59 -3.18
CA THR A 76 0.29 6.28 -4.42
C THR A 76 -0.01 5.28 -5.53
N THR A 77 0.82 4.25 -5.71
CA THR A 77 0.56 3.17 -6.67
C THR A 77 -0.76 2.46 -6.39
N LEU A 78 -1.01 2.08 -5.14
CA LEU A 78 -2.27 1.43 -4.75
C LEU A 78 -3.48 2.31 -5.04
N THR A 79 -3.39 3.59 -4.70
CA THR A 79 -4.48 4.55 -4.95
C THR A 79 -4.77 4.69 -6.44
N ILE A 80 -3.72 4.79 -7.28
CA ILE A 80 -3.88 4.83 -8.74
C ILE A 80 -4.57 3.56 -9.24
N THR A 81 -4.07 2.38 -8.82
CA THR A 81 -4.66 1.09 -9.22
C THR A 81 -6.13 0.96 -8.82
N ILE A 82 -6.52 1.47 -7.65
CA ILE A 82 -7.92 1.46 -7.20
C ILE A 82 -8.77 2.42 -8.04
N ASN A 83 -8.24 3.59 -8.41
CA ASN A 83 -8.98 4.60 -9.19
C ASN A 83 -9.10 4.25 -10.68
N GLU A 84 -8.19 3.46 -11.23
CA GLU A 84 -8.19 3.02 -12.64
C GLU A 84 -9.10 1.80 -12.91
N TRP A 85 -9.64 1.21 -11.85
CA TRP A 85 -10.48 0.02 -11.89
C TRP A 85 -11.96 0.38 -12.03
#